data_AF-A0AAU3HUH7-F1
#
_entry.id   AF-A0AAU3HUH7-F1
#
_cell.length_a   1.000
_cell.length_b   1.000
_cell.length_c   1.000
_cell.angle_alpha   90.00
_cell.angle_beta   90.00
_cell.angle_gamma   90.00
#
_symmetry.space_group_name_H-M   'P 1'
#
loop_
_entity.id
_entity.type
_entity.pdbx_description
1 polymer ?
#
loop_
_entity_poly.entity_id
_entity_poly.type
_entity_poly.pdbx_seq_one_letter_code
_entity_poly.pdbx_strand_id
1 'polypeptide(L)'
;MTETPVKQQNTAAFYGQAVASFSVAMAATALGIFKLQADAWVRGFLAIAVLYLVTSSFTLAKVIRDRQDGGRPGTRVYDPFEKL
;
A
#
# COMPACT_ATOMS: atom_id res chain seq x y z
N MET A 1 32.07 8.21 0.23
CA MET A 1 31.53 7.11 1.06
C MET A 1 30.49 6.42 0.22
N THR A 2 30.80 5.24 -0.30
CA THR A 2 29.94 4.52 -1.25
C THR A 2 28.87 3.81 -0.46
N GLU A 3 27.65 4.37 -0.40
CA GLU A 3 26.51 3.65 0.15
C GLU A 3 26.21 2.47 -0.77
N THR A 4 26.61 1.28 -0.35
CA THR A 4 26.15 0.04 -0.98
C THR A 4 24.63 0.05 -0.93
N PRO A 5 23.91 -0.05 -2.06
CA PRO A 5 22.46 -0.14 -2.03
C PRO A 5 22.13 -1.48 -1.35
N VAL A 6 21.77 -1.44 -0.08
CA VAL A 6 21.16 -2.58 0.61
C VAL A 6 19.85 -2.82 -0.13
N LYS A 7 19.88 -3.75 -1.08
CA LYS A 7 18.69 -4.26 -1.74
C LYS A 7 17.90 -4.97 -0.64
N GLN A 8 17.05 -4.22 0.07
CA GLN A 8 16.17 -4.70 1.11
C GLN A 8 15.18 -5.69 0.49
N GLN A 9 15.61 -6.93 0.31
CA GLN A 9 14.74 -8.02 -0.10
C GLN A 9 13.90 -8.36 1.12
N ASN A 10 12.71 -7.75 1.22
CA ASN A 10 11.69 -8.27 2.10
C ASN A 10 11.45 -9.73 1.69
N THR A 11 11.92 -10.67 2.51
CA THR A 11 11.66 -12.10 2.34
C THR A 11 10.14 -12.30 2.23
N ALA A 12 9.68 -13.20 1.36
CA ALA A 12 8.24 -13.47 1.14
C ALA A 12 7.46 -13.69 2.45
N ALA A 13 8.14 -14.17 3.50
CA ALA A 13 7.62 -14.27 4.87
C ALA A 13 7.17 -12.92 5.48
N PHE A 14 7.95 -11.84 5.34
CA PHE A 14 7.59 -10.51 5.85
C PHE A 14 6.41 -9.90 5.10
N TYR A 15 6.30 -10.16 3.79
CA TYR A 15 5.13 -9.77 3.01
C TYR A 15 3.86 -10.49 3.49
N GLY A 16 3.94 -11.82 3.68
CA GLY A 16 2.83 -12.60 4.22
C GLY A 16 2.40 -12.13 5.61
N GLN A 17 3.35 -11.82 6.49
CA GLN A 17 3.08 -11.27 7.82
C GLN A 17 2.38 -9.91 7.74
N ALA A 18 2.81 -9.02 6.84
CA ALA A 18 2.19 -7.70 6.67
C ALA A 18 0.75 -7.81 6.15
N VAL A 19 0.48 -8.72 5.22
CA VAL A 19 -0.89 -8.98 4.75
C VAL A 19 -1.74 -9.57 5.88
N ALA A 20 -1.21 -10.54 6.63
CA ALA A 20 -1.93 -11.15 7.74
C ALA A 20 -2.25 -10.14 8.86
N SER A 21 -1.29 -9.31 9.27
CA SER A 21 -1.51 -8.29 10.30
C SER A 21 -2.52 -7.23 9.85
N PHE A 22 -2.47 -6.83 8.58
CA PHE A 22 -3.46 -5.93 7.99
C PHE A 22 -4.86 -6.55 7.99
N SER A 23 -5.01 -7.82 7.60
CA SER A 23 -6.30 -8.53 7.63
C SER A 23 -6.88 -8.62 9.04
N VAL A 24 -6.04 -8.93 10.04
CA VAL A 24 -6.46 -8.98 11.45
C VAL A 24 -6.90 -7.60 11.93
N ALA A 25 -6.14 -6.55 11.62
CA ALA A 25 -6.49 -5.18 11.98
C ALA A 25 -7.82 -4.75 11.33
N MET A 26 -8.00 -5.04 10.03
CA MET A 26 -9.23 -4.74 9.30
C MET A 26 -10.44 -5.46 9.92
N ALA A 27 -10.30 -6.74 10.27
CA ALA A 27 -11.35 -7.51 10.93
C ALA A 27 -11.68 -6.92 12.31
N ALA A 28 -10.66 -6.56 13.11
CA ALA A 28 -10.86 -5.92 14.41
C ALA A 28 -11.60 -4.57 14.28
N THR A 29 -11.25 -3.74 13.30
CA THR A 29 -11.97 -2.48 13.02
C THR A 29 -13.42 -2.74 12.61
N ALA A 30 -13.67 -3.69 11.71
CA ALA A 30 -15.03 -4.06 11.30
C ALA A 30 -15.88 -4.56 12.47
N LEU A 31 -15.30 -5.40 13.34
CA LEU A 31 -15.94 -5.87 14.58
C LEU A 31 -16.20 -4.71 15.55
N GLY A 32 -15.27 -3.76 15.67
CA GLY A 32 -15.45 -2.56 16.47
C GLY A 32 -16.62 -1.71 16.00
N ILE A 33 -16.72 -1.47 14.68
CA ILE A 33 -17.87 -0.78 14.07
C ILE A 33 -19.16 -1.58 14.28
N PHE A 34 -19.08 -2.93 14.28
CA PHE A 34 -20.25 -3.76 14.50
C PHE A 34 -20.75 -3.72 15.94
N LYS A 35 -19.83 -3.67 16.92
CA LYS A 35 -20.14 -3.61 18.36
C LYS A 35 -20.38 -2.19 18.86
N LEU A 36 -20.08 -1.17 18.07
CA LEU A 36 -20.32 0.22 18.42
C LEU A 36 -21.83 0.46 18.62
N GLN A 37 -22.20 0.92 19.81
CA GLN A 37 -23.57 1.34 20.12
C GLN A 37 -23.84 2.71 19.48
N ALA A 38 -24.04 2.69 18.17
CA ALA A 38 -24.36 3.85 17.35
C ALA A 38 -25.49 3.52 16.38
N ASP A 39 -26.13 4.56 15.85
CA ASP A 39 -27.16 4.42 14.83
C ASP A 39 -26.61 3.70 13.59
N ALA A 40 -27.47 2.95 12.90
CA ALA A 40 -27.11 2.21 11.69
C ALA A 40 -26.49 3.12 10.62
N TRP A 41 -26.97 4.37 10.52
CA TRP A 41 -26.42 5.36 9.60
C TRP A 41 -24.96 5.71 9.92
N VAL A 42 -24.65 5.96 11.19
CA VAL A 42 -23.28 6.31 11.64
C VAL A 42 -22.34 5.12 11.40
N ARG A 43 -22.80 3.90 11.67
CA ARG A 43 -22.03 2.68 11.41
C ARG A 43 -21.75 2.50 9.92
N GLY A 44 -22.74 2.77 9.06
CA GLY A 44 -22.59 2.75 7.61
C GLY A 44 -21.58 3.78 7.11
N PHE A 45 -21.66 5.02 7.60
CA PHE A 45 -20.69 6.07 7.28
C PHE A 45 -19.26 5.68 7.66
N LEU A 46 -19.06 5.16 8.88
CA LEU A 46 -17.74 4.70 9.34
C LEU A 46 -17.21 3.54 8.49
N ALA A 47 -18.06 2.59 8.11
CA ALA A 47 -17.67 1.48 7.26
C ALA A 47 -17.16 1.97 5.89
N ILE A 48 -17.90 2.86 5.23
CA ILE A 48 -17.49 3.44 3.94
C ILE A 48 -16.23 4.29 4.09
N ALA A 49 -16.13 5.10 5.15
CA ALA A 49 -14.96 5.93 5.41
C ALA A 49 -13.68 5.07 5.57
N VAL A 50 -13.75 3.98 6.32
CA VAL A 50 -12.63 3.04 6.50
C VAL A 50 -12.24 2.38 5.17
N LEU A 51 -13.22 1.88 4.40
CA LEU A 51 -12.95 1.25 3.10
C LEU A 51 -12.29 2.22 2.11
N TYR A 52 -12.79 3.45 2.04
CA TYR A 52 -12.23 4.48 1.16
C TYR A 52 -10.82 4.90 1.61
N LEU A 53 -10.62 5.11 2.92
CA LEU A 53 -9.32 5.47 3.48
C LEU A 53 -8.26 4.41 3.18
N VAL A 54 -8.59 3.14 3.37
CA VAL A 54 -7.71 2.00 3.07
C VAL A 54 -7.35 1.95 1.58
N THR A 55 -8.36 2.08 0.71
CA THR A 55 -8.14 2.08 -0.75
C THR A 55 -7.23 3.23 -1.18
N SER A 56 -7.47 4.44 -0.66
CA SER A 56 -6.65 5.63 -0.92
C SER A 56 -5.22 5.47 -0.41
N SER A 57 -5.04 4.90 0.78
CA SER A 57 -3.72 4.63 1.36
C SER A 57 -2.90 3.69 0.47
N PHE A 58 -3.49 2.61 -0.06
CA PHE A 58 -2.81 1.71 -0.99
C PHE A 58 -2.47 2.39 -2.33
N THR A 59 -3.35 3.23 -2.86
CA THR A 59 -3.07 4.02 -4.07
C THR A 59 -1.92 4.98 -3.83
N LEU A 60 -1.93 5.69 -2.71
CA LEU A 60 -0.85 6.61 -2.33
C LEU A 60 0.48 5.86 -2.15
N ALA A 61 0.47 4.69 -1.50
CA ALA A 61 1.65 3.84 -1.36
C ALA A 61 2.20 3.39 -2.72
N LYS A 62 1.33 3.03 -3.67
CA LYS A 62 1.74 2.74 -5.06
C LYS A 62 2.38 3.97 -5.71
N VAL A 63 1.73 5.13 -5.67
CA VAL A 63 2.27 6.37 -6.25
C VAL A 63 3.64 6.73 -5.68
N ILE A 64 3.84 6.57 -4.37
CA ILE A 64 5.14 6.81 -3.72
C ILE A 64 6.19 5.82 -4.23
N ARG A 65 5.86 4.52 -4.33
CA ARG A 65 6.76 3.49 -4.86
C ARG A 65 7.09 3.74 -6.33
N ASP A 66 6.09 4.06 -7.15
CA ASP A 66 6.25 4.34 -8.58
C ASP A 66 7.15 5.56 -8.81
N ARG A 67 7.10 6.57 -7.92
CA ARG A 67 8.05 7.71 -7.96
C ARG A 67 9.48 7.32 -7.58
N GLN A 68 9.67 6.42 -6.63
CA GLN A 68 11.00 5.91 -6.27
C GLN A 68 11.62 5.07 -7.40
N ASP A 69 10.79 4.28 -8.10
CA ASP A 69 11.23 3.48 -9.23
C ASP A 69 11.46 4.34 -10.49
N GLY A 70 10.57 5.30 -10.79
CA GLY A 70 10.70 6.23 -11.91
C GLY A 70 11.80 7.29 -11.75
N GLY A 71 12.24 7.54 -10.51
CA GLY A 71 13.38 8.41 -10.19
C GLY A 71 14.74 7.71 -10.27
N ARG A 72 14.81 6.40 -10.57
CA ARG A 72 16.09 5.72 -10.80
C ARG A 72 16.69 6.22 -12.13
N PRO A 73 17.87 6.86 -12.13
CA PRO A 73 18.57 7.20 -13.36
C PRO A 73 19.02 5.89 -14.02
N GLY A 74 18.22 5.37 -14.95
CA GLY A 74 18.43 4.05 -15.53
C GLY A 74 17.23 3.43 -16.22
N THR A 75 16.02 4.01 -16.11
CA THR A 75 14.91 3.69 -17.01
C THR A 75 15.26 4.23 -18.39
N ARG A 76 16.12 3.49 -19.11
CA ARG A 76 16.45 3.75 -20.52
C ARG A 76 15.12 3.72 -21.25
N VAL A 77 14.62 4.91 -21.61
CA VAL A 77 13.63 5.06 -22.66
C VAL A 77 14.27 4.36 -23.84
N TYR A 78 13.76 3.19 -24.22
CA TYR A 78 14.24 2.51 -25.42
C TYR A 78 13.81 3.39 -26.58
N ASP A 79 14.75 4.14 -27.12
CA ASP A 79 14.64 4.86 -28.37
C ASP A 79 14.83 3.84 -29.50
N PRO A 80 13.73 3.40 -30.17
CA PRO A 80 13.78 2.30 -31.13
C PRO A 80 14.57 2.63 -32.41
N PHE A 81 15.09 3.85 -32.53
CA PHE A 81 15.75 4.37 -33.71
C PHE A 81 17.28 4.48 -33.57
N GLU A 82 17.89 4.06 -32.44
CA GLU A 82 19.35 4.08 -32.25
C GLU A 82 20.10 3.05 -33.15
N LYS A 83 19.38 2.25 -33.95
CA LYS A 83 19.92 1.14 -34.76
C LYS A 83 19.78 1.34 -36.28
N LEU A 84 19.42 2.53 -36.75
CA LEU A 84 19.31 2.89 -38.17
C LEU A 84 20.39 3.91 -38.54
#